data_AF-A0A1C6LIR9-F1
#
_entry.id   AF-A0A1C6LIR9-F1
#
_cell.length_a   1.000
_cell.length_b   1.000
_cell.length_c   1.000
_cell.angle_alpha   90.00
_cell.angle_beta   90.00
_cell.angle_gamma   90.00
#
_symmetry.space_group_name_H-M   'P 1'
#
loop_
_entity.id
_entity.type
_entity.pdbx_description
1 polymer ?
#
loop_
_entity_poly.entity_id
_entity_poly.type
_entity_poly.pdbx_seq_one_letter_code
_entity_poly.pdbx_strand_id
1 'polypeptide(L)'
;MSTRYLIAALLAVLCTAAAAEDPARASLSADGGTLQYEGPLALDTIRQLELLYQQSTVKPRELQINSPGGDARLGMYLGYLVHGWGLDVRVREQCASSCANYVFPAGREKYLEDGSMLLWHGGALQPDWQAIIRARWPHEPARQQAARDDIKLWQQQEQTFYGSIGVSQLITVCGQHEQWRKAVPQSVGFDYSPEDLARFGIRGLHLPPGGWQPHQRWNSPAFFRAAWCDKPPAPVDEVLCGCKFDQDPPGASAPAAATPSPTSP
;
A
#
# COMPACT_ATOMS: atom_id res chain seq x y z
N MET A 1 -65.50 -21.66 18.03
CA MET A 1 -64.52 -21.80 16.93
C MET A 1 -63.86 -20.46 16.70
N SER A 2 -62.60 -20.29 17.08
CA SER A 2 -61.77 -19.17 16.60
C SER A 2 -60.30 -19.56 16.77
N THR A 3 -59.73 -20.03 15.67
CA THR A 3 -58.35 -20.51 15.56
C THR A 3 -57.41 -19.30 15.58
N ARG A 4 -56.56 -19.20 16.61
CA ARG A 4 -55.50 -18.19 16.67
C ARG A 4 -54.26 -18.75 15.96
N TYR A 5 -53.85 -18.08 14.89
CA TYR A 5 -52.67 -18.41 14.10
C TYR A 5 -51.39 -18.15 14.91
N LEU A 6 -50.57 -19.19 15.08
CA LEU A 6 -49.18 -19.08 15.54
C LEU A 6 -48.32 -18.64 14.35
N ILE A 7 -47.87 -17.39 14.36
CA ILE A 7 -46.83 -16.91 13.44
C ILE A 7 -45.49 -17.28 14.07
N ALA A 8 -44.86 -18.34 13.57
CA ALA A 8 -43.48 -18.66 13.89
C ALA A 8 -42.56 -17.70 13.12
N ALA A 9 -41.94 -16.76 13.84
CA ALA A 9 -40.91 -15.89 13.28
C ALA A 9 -39.62 -16.70 13.08
N LEU A 10 -39.33 -17.07 11.83
CA LEU A 10 -38.06 -17.68 11.44
C LEU A 10 -37.00 -16.56 11.37
N LEU A 11 -36.19 -16.42 12.42
CA LEU A 11 -35.01 -15.56 12.41
C LEU A 11 -33.93 -16.21 11.54
N ALA A 12 -33.83 -15.77 10.28
CA ALA A 12 -32.70 -16.10 9.42
C ALA A 12 -31.45 -15.37 9.92
N VAL A 13 -30.57 -16.11 10.60
CA VAL A 13 -29.21 -15.64 10.92
C VAL A 13 -28.41 -15.67 9.63
N LEU A 14 -28.33 -14.53 8.93
CA LEU A 14 -27.36 -14.32 7.87
C LEU A 14 -25.97 -14.21 8.51
N CYS A 15 -25.26 -15.33 8.56
CA CYS A 15 -23.84 -15.35 8.84
C CYS A 15 -23.13 -14.74 7.61
N THR A 16 -22.83 -13.45 7.68
CA THR A 16 -21.92 -12.81 6.73
C THR A 16 -20.53 -13.37 7.01
N ALA A 17 -20.09 -14.37 6.23
CA ALA A 17 -18.69 -14.72 6.17
C ALA A 17 -17.95 -13.49 5.65
N ALA A 18 -17.20 -12.81 6.52
CA ALA A 18 -16.18 -11.89 6.06
C ALA A 18 -15.25 -12.69 5.14
N ALA A 19 -15.07 -12.24 3.89
CA ALA A 19 -14.07 -12.82 3.02
C ALA A 19 -12.72 -12.65 3.74
N ALA A 20 -12.14 -13.74 4.22
CA ALA A 20 -10.82 -13.71 4.81
C ALA A 20 -9.85 -13.26 3.71
N GLU A 21 -9.17 -12.14 3.91
CA GLU A 21 -8.05 -11.78 3.04
C GLU A 21 -7.03 -12.92 3.06
N ASP A 22 -6.52 -13.31 1.89
CA ASP A 22 -5.53 -14.36 1.78
C ASP A 22 -4.31 -14.02 2.67
N PRO A 23 -3.87 -14.92 3.56
CA PRO A 23 -2.79 -14.61 4.48
C PRO A 23 -1.50 -14.33 3.72
N ALA A 24 -0.77 -13.30 4.17
CA ALA A 24 0.51 -12.92 3.60
C ALA A 24 1.55 -14.03 3.75
N ARG A 25 2.29 -14.34 2.68
CA ARG A 25 3.23 -15.47 2.61
C ARG A 25 4.55 -15.04 1.97
N ALA A 26 5.63 -15.61 2.48
CA ALA A 26 6.95 -15.50 1.90
C ALA A 26 7.53 -16.88 1.60
N SER A 27 8.21 -17.01 0.47
CA SER A 27 8.91 -18.23 0.07
C SER A 27 10.18 -17.91 -0.72
N LEU A 28 10.99 -18.94 -0.94
CA LEU A 28 12.16 -18.91 -1.80
C LEU A 28 11.92 -19.87 -2.96
N SER A 29 12.29 -19.46 -4.18
CA SER A 29 12.22 -20.32 -5.36
C SER A 29 13.09 -21.58 -5.18
N ALA A 30 12.75 -22.65 -5.91
CA ALA A 30 13.46 -23.93 -5.82
C ALA A 30 14.96 -23.82 -6.17
N ASP A 31 15.34 -22.87 -7.01
CA ASP A 31 16.72 -22.57 -7.38
C ASP A 31 17.43 -21.60 -6.42
N GLY A 32 16.71 -21.08 -5.42
CA GLY A 32 17.23 -20.13 -4.44
C GLY A 32 17.48 -18.71 -4.96
N GLY A 33 17.15 -18.42 -6.21
CA GLY A 33 17.45 -17.13 -6.85
C GLY A 33 16.47 -16.00 -6.53
N THR A 34 15.24 -16.36 -6.15
CA THR A 34 14.12 -15.43 -6.06
C THR A 34 13.36 -15.57 -4.75
N LEU A 35 13.28 -14.47 -4.03
CA LEU A 35 12.33 -14.29 -2.93
C LEU A 35 10.93 -14.03 -3.49
N GLN A 36 9.90 -14.62 -2.90
CA GLN A 36 8.52 -14.46 -3.32
C GLN A 36 7.70 -13.91 -2.15
N TYR A 37 6.89 -12.88 -2.41
CA TYR A 37 6.00 -12.26 -1.44
C TYR A 37 4.58 -12.13 -1.99
N GLU A 38 3.62 -12.72 -1.30
CA GLU A 38 2.20 -12.73 -1.67
C GLU A 38 1.37 -12.14 -0.53
N GLY A 39 0.40 -11.27 -0.83
CA GLY A 39 -0.58 -10.74 0.12
C GLY A 39 -0.23 -9.38 0.73
N PRO A 40 -0.97 -8.93 1.76
CA PRO A 40 -0.74 -7.64 2.44
C PRO A 40 0.66 -7.55 3.06
N LEU A 41 1.18 -6.33 3.22
CA LEU A 41 2.43 -6.09 3.93
C LEU A 41 2.27 -6.39 5.42
N ALA A 42 3.01 -7.39 5.91
CA ALA A 42 2.93 -7.88 7.28
C ALA A 42 4.33 -8.10 7.86
N LEU A 43 4.51 -7.71 9.12
CA LEU A 43 5.83 -7.75 9.78
C LEU A 43 6.42 -9.17 9.83
N ASP A 44 5.60 -10.17 10.18
CA ASP A 44 6.08 -11.55 10.29
C ASP A 44 6.48 -12.13 8.93
N THR A 45 5.75 -11.77 7.86
CA THR A 45 6.07 -12.19 6.49
C THR A 45 7.36 -11.51 5.99
N ILE A 46 7.57 -10.23 6.30
CA ILE A 46 8.84 -9.53 5.99
C ILE A 46 10.01 -10.18 6.75
N ARG A 47 9.83 -10.51 8.04
CA ARG A 47 10.85 -11.23 8.81
C ARG A 47 11.16 -12.61 8.24
N GLN A 48 10.15 -13.31 7.73
CA GLN A 48 10.36 -14.58 7.03
C GLN A 48 11.21 -14.39 5.77
N LEU A 49 10.97 -13.33 4.97
CA LEU A 49 11.83 -12.97 3.84
C LEU A 49 13.29 -12.72 4.28
N GLU A 50 13.50 -11.98 5.37
CA GLU A 50 14.83 -11.75 5.92
C GLU A 50 15.53 -13.05 6.31
N LEU A 51 14.83 -13.96 6.98
CA LEU A 51 15.37 -15.26 7.35
C LEU A 51 15.75 -16.08 6.12
N LEU A 52 14.88 -16.14 5.09
CA LEU A 52 15.17 -16.81 3.83
C LEU A 52 16.41 -16.22 3.15
N TYR A 53 16.51 -14.90 3.07
CA TYR A 53 17.68 -14.21 2.52
C TYR A 53 18.96 -14.52 3.31
N GLN A 54 18.90 -14.46 4.65
CA GLN A 54 20.04 -14.69 5.53
C GLN A 54 20.54 -16.15 5.46
N GLN A 55 19.62 -17.12 5.46
CA GLN A 55 19.94 -18.55 5.41
C GLN A 55 20.39 -19.04 4.04
N SER A 56 20.13 -18.27 2.98
CA SER A 56 20.56 -18.63 1.63
C SER A 56 22.09 -18.56 1.49
N THR A 57 22.70 -19.67 1.08
CA THR A 57 24.14 -19.78 0.77
C THR A 57 24.53 -18.87 -0.39
N VAL A 58 23.72 -18.90 -1.47
CA VAL A 58 23.81 -17.95 -2.58
C VAL A 58 22.71 -16.93 -2.38
N LYS A 59 23.05 -15.65 -2.32
CA LYS A 59 22.04 -14.60 -2.05
C LYS A 59 21.07 -14.46 -3.22
N PRO A 60 19.74 -14.51 -2.95
CA PRO A 60 18.72 -14.19 -3.93
C PRO A 60 18.97 -12.80 -4.54
N ARG A 61 18.59 -12.62 -5.80
CA ARG A 61 18.80 -11.36 -6.54
C ARG A 61 17.51 -10.68 -6.95
N GLU A 62 16.37 -11.34 -6.80
CA GLU A 62 15.06 -10.84 -7.20
C GLU A 62 14.05 -11.03 -6.06
N LEU A 63 13.18 -10.05 -5.88
CA LEU A 63 11.92 -10.16 -5.17
C LEU A 63 10.77 -10.18 -6.19
N GLN A 64 10.09 -11.32 -6.30
CA GLN A 64 8.78 -11.41 -6.95
C GLN A 64 7.71 -11.04 -5.95
N ILE A 65 6.88 -10.05 -6.28
CA ILE A 65 5.87 -9.53 -5.37
C ILE A 65 4.50 -9.42 -6.02
N ASN A 66 3.50 -9.79 -5.22
CA ASN A 66 2.10 -9.56 -5.46
C ASN A 66 1.45 -9.05 -4.17
N SER A 67 1.23 -7.74 -4.07
CA SER A 67 0.76 -7.14 -2.82
C SER A 67 -0.19 -5.96 -3.05
N PRO A 68 -1.33 -5.89 -2.33
CA PRO A 68 -2.18 -4.71 -2.30
C PRO A 68 -1.54 -3.55 -1.50
N GLY A 69 -0.39 -3.79 -0.85
CA GLY A 69 0.23 -2.85 0.08
C GLY A 69 -0.19 -3.11 1.53
N GLY A 70 -0.38 -2.05 2.32
CA GLY A 70 -0.61 -2.13 3.76
C GLY A 70 0.03 -0.95 4.49
N ASP A 71 0.51 -1.18 5.71
CA ASP A 71 1.18 -0.16 6.51
C ASP A 71 2.38 0.46 5.80
N ALA A 72 2.45 1.80 5.79
CA ALA A 72 3.48 2.54 5.08
C ALA A 72 4.89 2.33 5.65
N ARG A 73 5.02 2.14 6.96
CA ARG A 73 6.32 1.90 7.62
C ARG A 73 6.81 0.50 7.37
N LEU A 74 5.92 -0.50 7.27
CA LEU A 74 6.27 -1.84 6.79
C LEU A 74 6.70 -1.81 5.32
N GLY A 75 6.02 -1.01 4.48
CA GLY A 75 6.43 -0.81 3.09
C GLY A 75 7.82 -0.18 2.97
N MET A 76 8.10 0.90 3.72
CA MET A 76 9.44 1.49 3.78
C MET A 76 10.48 0.50 4.34
N TYR A 77 10.12 -0.29 5.35
CA TYR A 77 11.01 -1.30 5.92
C TYR A 77 11.42 -2.34 4.86
N LEU A 78 10.46 -2.94 4.16
CA LEU A 78 10.75 -3.86 3.06
C LEU A 78 11.50 -3.16 1.92
N GLY A 79 11.15 -1.92 1.60
CA GLY A 79 11.88 -1.09 0.61
C GLY A 79 13.36 -0.91 0.97
N TYR A 80 13.69 -0.62 2.23
CA TYR A 80 15.08 -0.52 2.67
C TYR A 80 15.83 -1.85 2.55
N LEU A 81 15.17 -2.99 2.83
CA LEU A 81 15.77 -4.31 2.63
C LEU A 81 16.04 -4.58 1.15
N VAL A 82 15.06 -4.35 0.28
CA VAL A 82 15.18 -4.49 -1.18
C VAL A 82 16.34 -3.65 -1.71
N HIS A 83 16.40 -2.37 -1.34
CA HIS A 83 17.45 -1.46 -1.78
C HIS A 83 18.82 -1.87 -1.22
N GLY A 84 18.91 -2.16 0.08
CA GLY A 84 20.15 -2.51 0.77
C GLY A 84 20.75 -3.83 0.31
N TRP A 85 19.92 -4.80 -0.08
CA TRP A 85 20.37 -6.06 -0.68
C TRP A 85 20.58 -5.96 -2.20
N GLY A 86 20.21 -4.83 -2.81
CA GLY A 86 20.30 -4.62 -4.25
C GLY A 86 19.44 -5.59 -5.05
N LEU A 87 18.26 -5.95 -4.54
CA LEU A 87 17.33 -6.85 -5.22
C LEU A 87 16.69 -6.16 -6.43
N ASP A 88 16.48 -6.93 -7.48
CA ASP A 88 15.51 -6.58 -8.51
C ASP A 88 14.09 -6.82 -7.98
N VAL A 89 13.11 -6.07 -8.49
CA VAL A 89 11.70 -6.25 -8.11
C VAL A 89 10.88 -6.60 -9.35
N ARG A 90 10.15 -7.72 -9.28
CA ARG A 90 9.22 -8.15 -10.33
C ARG A 90 7.80 -8.14 -9.79
N VAL A 91 6.94 -7.32 -10.40
CA VAL A 91 5.51 -7.30 -10.12
C VAL A 91 4.82 -8.34 -10.99
N ARG A 92 4.29 -9.40 -10.36
CA ARG A 92 3.60 -10.51 -11.06
C ARG A 92 2.18 -10.12 -11.44
N GLU A 93 1.37 -9.77 -10.44
CA GLU A 93 -0.04 -9.44 -10.65
C GLU A 93 -0.37 -8.03 -10.19
N GLN A 94 -0.05 -7.68 -8.95
CA GLN A 94 -0.24 -6.31 -8.46
C GLN A 94 0.83 -5.87 -7.47
N CYS A 95 1.09 -4.56 -7.47
CA CYS A 95 1.81 -3.87 -6.42
C CYS A 95 1.09 -2.53 -6.23
N ALA A 96 0.29 -2.43 -5.18
CA ALA A 96 -0.54 -1.26 -4.91
C ALA A 96 -0.15 -0.57 -3.59
N SER A 97 -0.57 0.68 -3.43
CA SER A 97 -0.43 1.42 -2.17
C SER A 97 1.03 1.45 -1.68
N SER A 98 1.29 1.10 -0.42
CA SER A 98 2.63 0.97 0.17
C SER A 98 3.58 0.05 -0.61
N CYS A 99 3.10 -0.96 -1.36
CA CYS A 99 3.96 -1.73 -2.27
C CYS A 99 4.47 -0.83 -3.40
N ALA A 100 3.57 -0.12 -4.08
CA ALA A 100 3.89 0.80 -5.18
C ALA A 100 4.73 2.00 -4.69
N ASN A 101 4.46 2.48 -3.48
CA ASN A 101 5.17 3.60 -2.88
C ASN A 101 6.61 3.23 -2.49
N TYR A 102 6.84 2.03 -1.94
CA TYR A 102 8.10 1.78 -1.23
C TYR A 102 8.86 0.54 -1.69
N VAL A 103 8.18 -0.52 -2.13
CA VAL A 103 8.86 -1.77 -2.50
C VAL A 103 9.30 -1.72 -3.96
N PHE A 104 8.38 -1.41 -4.87
CA PHE A 104 8.69 -1.28 -6.30
C PHE A 104 9.82 -0.28 -6.61
N PRO A 105 9.78 0.98 -6.12
CA PRO A 105 10.81 1.95 -6.49
C PRO A 105 12.19 1.65 -5.91
N ALA A 106 12.26 0.84 -4.84
CA ALA A 106 13.53 0.44 -4.20
C ALA A 106 14.34 -0.60 -4.99
N GLY A 107 13.70 -1.32 -5.93
CA GLY A 107 14.39 -2.35 -6.72
C GLY A 107 15.51 -1.78 -7.57
N ARG A 108 16.60 -2.54 -7.76
CA ARG A 108 17.69 -2.17 -8.67
C ARG A 108 17.17 -2.13 -10.12
N GLU A 109 16.78 -3.29 -10.63
CA GLU A 109 15.95 -3.41 -11.84
C GLU A 109 14.49 -3.68 -11.43
N LYS A 110 13.55 -3.24 -12.27
CA LYS A 110 12.11 -3.28 -12.00
C LYS A 110 11.39 -3.88 -13.18
N TYR A 111 10.71 -5.00 -13.00
CA TYR A 111 10.01 -5.72 -14.04
C TYR A 111 8.51 -5.63 -13.80
N LEU A 112 7.77 -5.21 -14.82
CA LEU A 112 6.32 -5.30 -14.84
C LEU A 112 5.93 -6.45 -15.77
N GLU A 113 5.15 -7.40 -15.26
CA GLU A 113 4.59 -8.45 -16.11
C GLU A 113 3.38 -7.97 -16.91
N ASP A 114 3.01 -8.75 -17.93
CA ASP A 114 1.87 -8.43 -18.78
C ASP A 114 0.56 -8.37 -17.98
N GLY A 115 -0.13 -7.26 -18.13
CA GLY A 115 -1.34 -6.94 -17.35
C GLY A 115 -1.12 -6.81 -15.84
N SER A 116 0.11 -6.76 -15.33
CA SER A 116 0.35 -6.47 -13.90
C SER A 116 -0.13 -5.06 -13.54
N MET A 117 -0.64 -4.84 -12.33
CA MET A 117 -1.09 -3.54 -11.84
C MET A 117 -0.04 -2.89 -10.95
N LEU A 118 0.25 -1.61 -11.19
CA LEU A 118 1.07 -0.77 -10.33
C LEU A 118 0.25 0.47 -10.01
N LEU A 119 -0.21 0.58 -8.76
CA LEU A 119 -1.29 1.50 -8.39
C LEU A 119 -0.92 2.36 -7.18
N TRP A 120 -0.93 3.67 -7.38
CA TRP A 120 -0.82 4.68 -6.33
C TRP A 120 -2.19 5.22 -5.98
N HIS A 121 -2.39 5.58 -4.71
CA HIS A 121 -3.62 6.25 -4.28
C HIS A 121 -3.38 7.20 -3.08
N GLY A 122 -2.14 7.63 -2.88
CA GLY A 122 -1.73 8.54 -1.80
C GLY A 122 -0.41 8.14 -1.13
N GLY A 123 0.10 9.06 -0.33
CA GLY A 123 1.30 8.91 0.50
C GLY A 123 1.30 9.98 1.59
N ALA A 124 2.44 10.22 2.23
CA ALA A 124 2.50 11.16 3.35
C ALA A 124 2.18 12.62 2.96
N LEU A 125 2.34 12.97 1.68
CA LEU A 125 2.06 14.30 1.12
C LEU A 125 0.63 14.52 0.63
N GLN A 126 -0.29 13.56 0.85
CA GLN A 126 -1.65 13.70 0.30
C GLN A 126 -2.39 14.94 0.85
N PRO A 127 -3.24 15.58 0.04
CA PRO A 127 -3.72 16.93 0.34
C PRO A 127 -4.86 16.96 1.37
N ASP A 128 -5.55 15.84 1.61
CA ASP A 128 -6.78 15.76 2.40
C ASP A 128 -6.57 15.24 3.82
N TRP A 129 -5.33 15.05 4.27
CA TRP A 129 -5.04 14.58 5.62
C TRP A 129 -5.79 15.34 6.71
N GLN A 130 -5.92 16.67 6.59
CA GLN A 130 -6.66 17.47 7.56
C GLN A 130 -8.17 17.15 7.55
N ALA A 131 -8.76 16.97 6.37
CA ALA A 131 -10.15 16.57 6.22
C ALA A 131 -10.39 15.17 6.83
N ILE A 132 -9.50 14.23 6.54
CA ILE A 132 -9.51 12.85 7.06
C ILE A 132 -9.47 12.84 8.58
N ILE A 133 -8.52 13.55 9.18
CA ILE A 133 -8.35 13.62 10.63
C ILE A 133 -9.61 14.18 11.31
N ARG A 134 -10.19 15.25 10.76
CA ARG A 134 -11.41 15.86 11.31
C ARG A 134 -12.62 14.93 11.20
N ALA A 135 -12.75 14.21 10.08
CA ALA A 135 -13.84 13.29 9.83
C ALA A 135 -13.75 12.03 10.72
N ARG A 136 -12.55 11.50 10.94
CA ARG A 136 -12.33 10.27 11.73
C ARG A 136 -12.51 10.47 13.23
N TRP A 137 -12.07 11.62 13.75
CA TRP A 137 -12.12 11.93 15.18
C TRP A 137 -12.84 13.25 15.46
N PRO A 138 -14.16 13.30 15.20
CA PRO A 138 -14.94 14.49 15.48
C PRO A 138 -14.88 14.79 16.99
N HIS A 139 -14.55 16.04 17.33
CA HIS A 139 -14.48 16.52 18.72
C HIS A 139 -13.39 15.91 19.62
N GLU A 140 -12.39 15.22 19.07
CA GLU A 140 -11.26 14.67 19.85
C GLU A 140 -9.93 15.38 19.52
N PRO A 141 -9.69 16.63 19.99
CA PRO A 141 -8.55 17.45 19.57
C PRO A 141 -7.19 16.79 19.88
N ALA A 142 -7.08 16.02 20.97
CA ALA A 142 -5.87 15.30 21.32
C ALA A 142 -5.52 14.21 20.29
N ARG A 143 -6.52 13.43 19.84
CA ARG A 143 -6.33 12.40 18.79
C ARG A 143 -6.01 13.04 17.45
N GLN A 144 -6.68 14.14 17.12
CA GLN A 144 -6.38 14.88 15.90
C GLN A 144 -4.95 15.44 15.90
N GLN A 145 -4.48 15.95 17.04
CA GLN A 145 -3.11 16.44 17.18
C GLN A 145 -2.10 15.31 17.04
N ALA A 146 -2.33 14.17 17.72
CA ALA A 146 -1.48 12.99 17.58
C ALA A 146 -1.39 12.50 16.12
N ALA A 147 -2.51 12.46 15.40
CA ALA A 147 -2.52 12.09 13.98
C ALA A 147 -1.76 13.09 13.10
N ARG A 148 -1.89 14.41 13.38
CA ARG A 148 -1.12 15.44 12.67
C ARG A 148 0.38 15.28 12.90
N ASP A 149 0.79 14.93 14.11
CA ASP A 149 2.20 14.73 14.44
C ASP A 149 2.75 13.43 13.86
N ASP A 150 1.96 12.36 13.84
CA ASP A 150 2.30 11.11 13.16
C ASP A 150 2.49 11.31 11.64
N ILE A 151 1.59 12.06 10.98
CA ILE A 151 1.72 12.37 9.55
C ILE A 151 2.98 13.19 9.28
N LYS A 152 3.33 14.17 10.13
CA LYS A 152 4.60 14.91 9.98
C LYS A 152 5.81 13.97 10.10
N LEU A 153 5.78 13.04 11.05
CA LEU A 153 6.84 12.04 11.19
C LEU A 153 6.92 11.14 9.96
N TRP A 154 5.78 10.67 9.45
CA TRP A 154 5.73 9.89 8.22
C TRP A 154 6.27 10.67 7.02
N GLN A 155 5.93 11.96 6.87
CA GLN A 155 6.48 12.82 5.81
C GLN A 155 8.02 12.85 5.83
N GLN A 156 8.62 12.97 7.02
CA GLN A 156 10.08 12.98 7.18
C GLN A 156 10.71 11.61 6.88
N GLN A 157 10.09 10.53 7.36
CA GLN A 157 10.53 9.16 7.10
C GLN A 157 10.46 8.83 5.59
N GLU A 158 9.35 9.20 4.96
CA GLU A 158 9.11 9.00 3.54
C GLU A 158 10.08 9.83 2.70
N GLN A 159 10.32 11.09 3.04
CA GLN A 159 11.33 11.93 2.38
C GLN A 159 12.73 11.33 2.48
N THR A 160 13.11 10.82 3.66
CA THR A 160 14.40 10.15 3.88
C THR A 160 14.53 8.90 3.03
N PHE A 161 13.48 8.07 3.02
CA PHE A 161 13.43 6.85 2.23
C PHE A 161 13.62 7.15 0.73
N TYR A 162 12.81 8.05 0.18
CA TYR A 162 12.88 8.46 -1.22
C TYR A 162 14.22 9.08 -1.59
N GLY A 163 14.81 9.89 -0.69
CA GLY A 163 16.15 10.44 -0.86
C GLY A 163 17.22 9.36 -0.96
N SER A 164 17.11 8.28 -0.18
CA SER A 164 18.07 7.17 -0.19
C SER A 164 18.05 6.36 -1.49
N ILE A 165 16.87 6.19 -2.11
CA ILE A 165 16.71 5.43 -3.36
C ILE A 165 16.76 6.29 -4.62
N GLY A 166 16.92 7.62 -4.49
CA GLY A 166 17.02 8.54 -5.63
C GLY A 166 15.71 8.74 -6.41
N VAL A 167 14.56 8.56 -5.75
CA VAL A 167 13.22 8.72 -6.34
C VAL A 167 12.51 9.91 -5.70
N SER A 168 11.71 10.64 -6.47
CA SER A 168 10.91 11.76 -5.96
C SER A 168 9.68 11.26 -5.21
N GLN A 169 9.51 11.74 -3.97
CA GLN A 169 8.33 11.48 -3.13
C GLN A 169 7.01 11.87 -3.81
N LEU A 170 7.04 12.78 -4.79
CA LEU A 170 5.85 13.24 -5.51
C LEU A 170 5.15 12.14 -6.30
N ILE A 171 5.84 11.02 -6.57
CA ILE A 171 5.24 9.84 -7.20
C ILE A 171 3.98 9.38 -6.45
N THR A 172 3.89 9.60 -5.14
CA THR A 172 2.74 9.17 -4.32
C THR A 172 1.49 10.04 -4.46
N VAL A 173 1.59 11.25 -5.04
CA VAL A 173 0.53 12.27 -4.95
C VAL A 173 0.23 13.06 -6.22
N CYS A 174 0.98 12.94 -7.32
CA CYS A 174 0.70 13.74 -8.51
C CYS A 174 -0.68 13.45 -9.14
N GLY A 175 -1.21 12.24 -8.98
CA GLY A 175 -2.59 11.92 -9.36
C GLY A 175 -3.67 12.57 -8.49
N GLN A 176 -3.32 13.24 -7.39
CA GLN A 176 -4.28 13.92 -6.50
C GLN A 176 -4.40 15.42 -6.78
N HIS A 177 -3.74 15.95 -7.83
CA HIS A 177 -3.95 17.32 -8.29
C HIS A 177 -5.41 17.56 -8.71
N GLU A 178 -5.90 18.78 -8.51
CA GLU A 178 -7.31 19.16 -8.70
C GLU A 178 -7.87 18.75 -10.08
N GLN A 179 -7.08 18.89 -11.14
CA GLN A 179 -7.44 18.48 -12.49
C GLN A 179 -7.88 17.01 -12.59
N TRP A 180 -7.21 16.11 -11.88
CA TRP A 180 -7.52 14.68 -11.87
C TRP A 180 -8.73 14.39 -10.99
N ARG A 181 -8.80 15.02 -9.81
CA ARG A 181 -9.95 14.87 -8.90
C ARG A 181 -11.26 15.28 -9.58
N LYS A 182 -11.25 16.32 -10.41
CA LYS A 182 -12.41 16.76 -11.21
C LYS A 182 -12.69 15.84 -12.39
N ALA A 183 -11.67 15.34 -13.07
CA ALA A 183 -11.83 14.50 -14.26
C ALA A 183 -12.33 13.08 -13.93
N VAL A 184 -11.85 12.50 -12.83
CA VAL A 184 -12.11 11.10 -12.44
C VAL A 184 -12.41 10.95 -10.93
N PRO A 185 -13.47 11.61 -10.43
CA PRO A 185 -13.75 11.73 -8.99
C PRO A 185 -14.01 10.41 -8.25
N GLN A 186 -14.37 9.35 -8.97
CA GLN A 186 -14.67 8.02 -8.41
C GLN A 186 -13.51 7.04 -8.56
N SER A 187 -12.34 7.52 -8.96
CA SER A 187 -11.21 6.65 -9.18
C SER A 187 -10.59 6.16 -7.88
N VAL A 188 -10.20 4.89 -7.86
CA VAL A 188 -9.54 4.26 -6.70
C VAL A 188 -8.04 4.57 -6.63
N GLY A 189 -7.46 5.17 -7.66
CA GLY A 189 -6.03 5.45 -7.72
C GLY A 189 -5.56 5.78 -9.13
N PHE A 190 -4.26 5.78 -9.31
CA PHE A 190 -3.62 6.13 -10.57
C PHE A 190 -2.35 5.32 -10.83
N ASP A 191 -2.00 5.22 -12.11
CA ASP A 191 -0.68 4.81 -12.58
C ASP A 191 0.03 5.98 -13.28
N TYR A 192 1.25 5.73 -13.76
CA TYR A 192 2.03 6.66 -14.57
C TYR A 192 2.54 6.01 -15.84
N SER A 193 2.80 6.83 -16.86
CA SER A 193 3.54 6.40 -18.04
C SER A 193 5.00 6.04 -17.68
N PRO A 194 5.67 5.17 -18.46
CA PRO A 194 7.11 4.92 -18.31
C PRO A 194 7.94 6.21 -18.33
N GLU A 195 7.56 7.19 -19.16
CA GLU A 195 8.20 8.48 -19.27
C GLU A 195 8.08 9.28 -17.96
N ASP A 196 6.89 9.32 -17.36
CA ASP A 196 6.68 10.03 -16.08
C ASP A 196 7.34 9.30 -14.90
N LEU A 197 7.33 7.95 -14.89
CA LEU A 197 8.11 7.16 -13.93
C LEU A 197 9.59 7.54 -13.99
N ALA A 198 10.14 7.67 -15.21
CA ALA A 198 11.52 8.12 -15.40
C ALA A 198 11.77 9.55 -14.89
N ARG A 199 10.78 10.44 -14.93
CA ARG A 199 10.86 11.81 -14.37
C ARG A 199 10.80 11.83 -12.85
N PHE A 200 10.16 10.84 -12.23
CA PHE A 200 10.23 10.63 -10.78
C PHE A 200 11.55 10.00 -10.32
N GLY A 201 12.43 9.60 -11.24
CA GLY A 201 13.70 8.95 -10.89
C GLY A 201 13.63 7.42 -10.92
N ILE A 202 12.53 6.83 -11.37
CA ILE A 202 12.50 5.38 -11.62
C ILE A 202 13.45 5.06 -12.77
N ARG A 203 14.43 4.21 -12.47
CA ARG A 203 15.41 3.65 -13.42
C ARG A 203 15.31 2.12 -13.43
N GLY A 204 15.89 1.52 -14.46
CA GLY A 204 15.90 0.06 -14.63
C GLY A 204 14.52 -0.54 -14.88
N LEU A 205 13.63 0.17 -15.57
CA LEU A 205 12.27 -0.31 -15.84
C LEU A 205 12.23 -1.21 -17.08
N HIS A 206 11.79 -2.44 -16.90
CA HIS A 206 11.61 -3.45 -17.94
C HIS A 206 10.13 -3.76 -18.11
N LEU A 207 9.65 -3.63 -19.35
CA LEU A 207 8.25 -3.80 -19.72
C LEU A 207 8.06 -5.10 -20.51
N PRO A 208 6.85 -5.68 -20.51
CA PRO A 208 6.59 -6.88 -21.30
C PRO A 208 6.59 -6.57 -22.81
N PRO A 209 6.79 -7.58 -23.67
CA PRO A 209 6.64 -7.42 -25.12
C PRO A 209 5.25 -6.86 -25.46
N GLY A 210 5.18 -5.79 -26.25
CA GLY A 210 3.91 -5.08 -26.55
C GLY A 210 3.57 -3.93 -25.59
N GLY A 211 4.40 -3.72 -24.55
CA GLY A 211 4.26 -2.62 -23.60
C GLY A 211 3.33 -2.94 -22.43
N TRP A 212 3.38 -2.12 -21.39
CA TRP A 212 2.61 -2.33 -20.16
C TRP A 212 1.24 -1.65 -20.24
N GLN A 213 0.17 -2.45 -20.20
CA GLN A 213 -1.21 -2.02 -20.46
C GLN A 213 -2.18 -2.48 -19.34
N PRO A 214 -2.00 -1.99 -18.09
CA PRO A 214 -2.74 -2.50 -16.93
C PRO A 214 -4.26 -2.25 -17.06
N HIS A 215 -4.67 -1.16 -17.70
CA HIS A 215 -6.07 -0.77 -17.92
C HIS A 215 -6.87 -1.73 -18.80
N GLN A 216 -6.22 -2.62 -19.56
CA GLN A 216 -6.92 -3.65 -20.34
C GLN A 216 -7.38 -4.81 -19.46
N ARG A 217 -6.59 -5.16 -18.44
CA ARG A 217 -6.88 -6.26 -17.52
C ARG A 217 -7.64 -5.79 -16.28
N TRP A 218 -7.33 -4.59 -15.80
CA TRP A 218 -7.87 -4.00 -14.59
C TRP A 218 -8.67 -2.76 -14.94
N ASN A 219 -9.96 -2.95 -15.26
CA ASN A 219 -10.88 -1.85 -15.59
C ASN A 219 -11.99 -1.66 -14.55
N SER A 220 -11.96 -2.42 -13.45
CA SER A 220 -12.91 -2.32 -12.34
C SER A 220 -12.25 -2.75 -11.01
N PRO A 221 -12.21 -1.88 -9.98
CA PRO A 221 -12.59 -0.47 -10.01
C PRO A 221 -11.63 0.37 -10.88
N ALA A 222 -12.15 1.44 -11.48
CA ALA A 222 -11.38 2.24 -12.43
C ALA A 222 -10.26 3.06 -11.77
N PHE A 223 -9.04 2.89 -12.25
CA PHE A 223 -7.91 3.81 -12.04
C PHE A 223 -7.60 4.54 -13.35
N PHE A 224 -6.80 5.60 -13.28
CA PHE A 224 -6.44 6.41 -14.44
C PHE A 224 -4.94 6.59 -14.57
N ARG A 225 -4.49 7.08 -15.71
CA ARG A 225 -3.10 7.47 -15.91
C ARG A 225 -2.89 8.93 -15.53
N ALA A 226 -2.20 9.16 -14.43
CA ALA A 226 -1.78 10.49 -14.03
C ALA A 226 -0.54 10.93 -14.83
N ALA A 227 -0.22 12.22 -14.72
CA ALA A 227 1.01 12.79 -15.27
C ALA A 227 1.94 13.22 -14.14
N TRP A 228 3.23 13.34 -14.46
CA TRP A 228 4.21 13.90 -13.54
C TRP A 228 3.85 15.33 -13.10
N CYS A 229 4.28 15.68 -11.88
CA CYS A 229 4.18 17.01 -11.32
C CYS A 229 5.48 17.41 -10.60
N ASP A 230 5.75 18.71 -10.51
CA ASP A 230 6.94 19.29 -9.86
C ASP A 230 6.70 19.75 -8.41
N LYS A 231 5.46 19.70 -7.96
CA LYS A 231 5.03 20.11 -6.62
C LYS A 231 3.86 19.27 -6.12
N PRO A 232 3.72 19.09 -4.80
CA PRO A 232 2.58 18.36 -4.25
C PRO A 232 1.26 19.10 -4.54
N PRO A 233 0.12 18.38 -4.54
CA PRO A 233 -1.20 19.00 -4.63
C PRO A 233 -1.43 19.97 -3.45
N ALA A 234 -2.19 21.03 -3.70
CA ALA A 234 -2.58 21.95 -2.62
C ALA A 234 -3.48 21.21 -1.60
N PRO A 235 -3.36 21.51 -0.30
CA PRO A 235 -4.25 20.95 0.72
C PRO A 235 -5.72 21.19 0.41
N VAL A 236 -6.57 20.26 0.84
CA VAL A 236 -8.03 20.32 0.63
C VAL A 236 -8.79 20.04 1.92
N ASP A 237 -9.98 20.62 2.03
CA ASP A 237 -10.84 20.47 3.21
C ASP A 237 -11.87 19.34 3.10
N GLU A 238 -11.92 18.65 1.97
CA GLU A 238 -12.78 17.50 1.67
C GLU A 238 -11.98 16.19 1.63
N VAL A 239 -12.59 15.09 2.03
CA VAL A 239 -11.99 13.75 1.94
C VAL A 239 -12.08 13.26 0.49
N LEU A 240 -10.98 12.79 -0.09
CA LEU A 240 -10.94 12.31 -1.46
C LEU A 240 -11.49 10.87 -1.57
N CYS A 241 -12.25 10.61 -2.65
CA CYS A 241 -13.00 9.35 -2.83
C CYS A 241 -12.15 8.09 -3.15
N GLY A 242 -10.81 8.16 -3.13
CA GLY A 242 -9.92 7.00 -3.30
C GLY A 242 -9.50 6.34 -1.98
N CYS A 243 -9.74 6.98 -0.85
CA CYS A 243 -9.38 6.49 0.47
C CYS A 243 -10.54 5.71 1.09
N LYS A 244 -10.85 4.50 0.61
CA LYS A 244 -11.67 3.59 1.44
C LYS A 244 -10.82 3.22 2.66
N PHE A 245 -11.15 3.85 3.78
CA PHE A 245 -10.49 3.71 5.07
C PHE A 245 -10.76 2.33 5.67
N ASP A 246 -9.89 1.36 5.39
CA ASP A 246 -9.78 0.15 6.21
C ASP A 246 -8.41 0.01 6.90
N GLN A 247 -7.57 1.05 6.83
CA GLN A 247 -6.30 1.08 7.56
C GLN A 247 -6.33 2.25 8.56
N ASP A 248 -6.06 1.95 9.83
CA ASP A 248 -5.63 2.95 10.81
C ASP A 248 -4.46 3.76 10.23
N PRO A 249 -4.36 5.09 10.45
CA PRO A 249 -3.09 5.75 10.18
C PRO A 249 -2.01 5.01 10.97
N PRO A 250 -0.83 4.84 10.38
CA PRO A 250 0.19 3.99 10.95
C PRO A 250 0.49 4.49 12.38
N GLY A 251 0.24 3.65 13.40
CA GLY A 251 0.45 4.00 14.82
C GLY A 251 -0.78 4.44 15.63
N ALA A 252 -2.01 4.40 15.09
CA ALA A 252 -3.23 4.57 15.90
C ALA A 252 -3.66 3.31 16.66
N SER A 253 -2.98 2.17 16.45
CA SER A 253 -3.08 1.02 17.34
C SER A 253 -2.43 1.38 18.68
N ALA A 254 -3.27 1.66 19.67
CA ALA A 254 -2.84 1.75 21.06
C ALA A 254 -1.98 0.52 21.40
N PRO A 255 -0.90 0.66 22.21
CA PRO A 255 -0.18 -0.50 22.68
C PRO A 255 -1.19 -1.40 23.39
N ALA A 256 -1.32 -2.65 22.94
CA ALA A 256 -2.03 -3.67 23.68
C ALA A 256 -1.41 -3.68 25.08
N ALA A 257 -2.19 -3.25 26.08
CA ALA A 257 -1.77 -3.30 27.45
C ALA A 257 -1.48 -4.75 27.79
N ALA A 258 -0.19 -5.11 27.84
CA ALA A 258 0.25 -6.34 28.46
C ALA A 258 -0.10 -6.23 29.94
N THR A 259 -1.24 -6.77 30.33
CA THR A 259 -1.56 -7.04 31.73
C THR A 259 -0.56 -8.07 32.23
N PRO A 260 0.27 -7.77 33.24
CA PRO A 260 1.08 -8.79 33.87
C PRO A 260 0.13 -9.74 34.62
N SER A 261 0.18 -11.02 34.27
CA SER A 261 -0.45 -12.09 35.04
C SER A 261 0.06 -12.05 36.49
N PRO A 262 -0.81 -12.12 37.51
CA PRO A 262 -0.37 -12.24 38.89
C PRO A 262 0.05 -13.68 39.15
N THR A 263 1.36 -13.93 39.24
CA THR A 263 1.87 -15.09 39.98
C THR A 263 1.76 -14.79 41.47
N SER A 264 0.82 -15.47 42.11
CA SER A 264 0.70 -15.61 43.57
C SER A 264 1.45 -16.88 44.03
N PRO A 265 1.80 -16.98 45.33
CA PRO A 265 3.09 -17.46 45.83
C PRO A 265 3.30 -18.98 45.80
#